data_AF-A0A0A0WEZ2-F1
#
_entry.id   AF-A0A0A0WEZ2-F1
#
_cell.length_a   1.000
_cell.length_b   1.000
_cell.length_c   1.000
_cell.angle_alpha   90.00
_cell.angle_beta   90.00
_cell.angle_gamma   90.00
#
_symmetry.space_group_name_H-M   'P 1'
#
loop_
_entity.id
_entity.type
_entity.pdbx_description
1 polymer ?
#
loop_
_entity_poly.entity_id
_entity_poly.type
_entity_poly.pdbx_seq_one_letter_code
_entity_poly.pdbx_strand_id
1 'polypeptide(L)'
;ERVRKGDAKYVEVTHTSFIGMFTNDADTDLILNNLRQPGCPHDFVDLFCNHNAALFFHEHIFMQTKPAPFLASRDRNKPEDGDISIGFWNTDYSAKGVVYLQTEDFMRFEENSMIQRILNKVGC
;
A
#
# COMPACT_ATOMS: atom_id res chain seq x y z
N GLU A 1 8.11 21.01 -5.51
CA GLU A 1 7.05 20.82 -4.49
C GLU A 1 6.72 19.33 -4.45
N ARG A 2 6.45 18.75 -3.27
CA ARG A 2 6.19 17.32 -3.08
C ARG A 2 5.34 17.09 -1.83
N VAL A 3 4.62 15.98 -1.77
CA VAL A 3 3.84 15.54 -0.59
C VAL A 3 4.78 15.35 0.60
N ARG A 4 4.38 15.88 1.76
CA ARG A 4 5.16 15.81 3.01
C ARG A 4 4.28 16.07 4.25
N LYS A 5 4.81 15.77 5.42
CA LYS A 5 4.24 16.12 6.73
C LYS A 5 3.91 17.62 6.78
N GLY A 6 2.74 17.92 7.33
CA GLY A 6 2.22 19.28 7.42
C GLY A 6 1.39 19.75 6.21
N ASP A 7 1.36 19.00 5.10
CA ASP A 7 0.43 19.29 3.99
C ASP A 7 -1.03 18.96 4.38
N ALA A 8 -1.22 18.11 5.40
CA ALA A 8 -2.50 17.81 6.05
C ALA A 8 -2.31 17.59 7.56
N LYS A 9 -3.40 17.34 8.28
CA LYS A 9 -3.36 16.98 9.72
C LYS A 9 -2.59 15.68 9.98
N TYR A 10 -2.64 14.77 9.02
CA TYR A 10 -1.89 13.52 9.00
C TYR A 10 -1.66 13.15 7.53
N VAL A 11 -0.41 12.82 7.20
CA VAL A 11 0.00 12.40 5.87
C VAL A 11 0.57 10.99 5.96
N GLU A 12 -0.06 10.04 5.28
CA GLU A 12 0.42 8.67 5.14
C GLU A 12 0.74 8.40 3.68
N VAL A 13 1.89 7.77 3.44
CA VAL A 13 2.34 7.41 2.09
C VAL A 13 2.62 5.91 2.05
N THR A 14 1.95 5.22 1.13
CA THR A 14 2.14 3.78 0.88
C THR A 14 3.15 3.57 -0.25
N HIS A 15 4.21 2.83 0.05
CA HIS A 15 5.27 2.48 -0.86
C HIS A 15 5.14 1.02 -1.28
N THR A 16 4.92 0.79 -2.58
CA THR A 16 4.69 -0.56 -3.13
C THR A 16 5.73 -0.99 -4.18
N SER A 17 6.63 -0.09 -4.61
CA SER A 17 7.63 -0.36 -5.65
C SER A 17 8.90 0.47 -5.47
N PHE A 18 10.00 0.02 -6.07
CA PHE A 18 11.29 0.74 -6.05
C PHE A 18 11.36 1.99 -6.95
N ILE A 19 10.41 2.16 -7.88
CA ILE A 19 10.30 3.40 -8.68
C ILE A 19 9.44 4.47 -8.00
N GLY A 20 8.74 4.10 -6.93
CA GLY A 20 8.15 5.08 -6.03
C GLY A 20 9.23 5.93 -5.35
N MET A 21 8.87 7.15 -4.97
CA MET A 21 9.76 8.00 -4.20
C MET A 21 9.84 7.48 -2.76
N PHE A 22 10.95 6.84 -2.40
CA PHE A 22 11.20 6.38 -1.03
C PHE A 22 11.80 7.52 -0.19
N THR A 23 10.95 8.37 0.36
CA THR A 23 11.35 9.49 1.22
C THR A 23 10.55 9.47 2.51
N ASN A 24 11.23 9.48 3.66
CA ASN A 24 10.61 9.52 5.00
C ASN A 24 10.07 10.92 5.33
N ASP A 25 9.24 11.45 4.45
CA ASP A 25 8.76 12.82 4.47
C ASP A 25 7.32 12.91 4.97
N ALA A 26 6.59 11.78 5.06
CA ALA A 26 5.23 11.71 5.58
C ALA A 26 5.20 11.69 7.12
N ASP A 27 4.02 11.73 7.72
CA ASP A 27 3.87 11.34 9.12
C ASP A 27 4.19 9.85 9.28
N THR A 28 3.60 9.03 8.41
CA THR A 28 3.82 7.58 8.36
C THR A 28 4.14 7.15 6.92
N ASP A 29 5.23 6.41 6.77
CA ASP A 29 5.65 5.81 5.51
C ASP A 29 5.45 4.29 5.60
N LEU A 30 4.41 3.78 4.94
CA LEU A 30 4.03 2.38 4.93
C LEU A 30 4.76 1.63 3.81
N ILE A 31 5.61 0.68 4.16
CA ILE A 31 6.29 -0.20 3.21
C ILE A 31 5.50 -1.49 3.07
N LEU A 32 4.82 -1.64 1.95
CA LEU A 32 3.97 -2.80 1.69
C LEU A 32 4.78 -3.91 1.02
N ASN A 33 4.72 -5.12 1.57
CA ASN A 33 5.35 -6.34 1.05
C ASN A 33 6.83 -6.15 0.65
N ASN A 34 7.58 -5.34 1.38
CA ASN A 34 8.97 -5.02 1.04
C ASN A 34 9.16 -4.53 -0.41
N LEU A 35 8.19 -3.76 -0.94
CA LEU A 35 8.19 -3.21 -2.31
C LEU A 35 8.02 -4.26 -3.42
N ARG A 36 7.62 -5.48 -3.06
CA ARG A 36 7.32 -6.56 -4.01
C ARG A 36 5.96 -7.18 -3.68
N GLN A 37 5.00 -6.98 -4.55
CA GLN A 37 3.61 -7.27 -4.29
C GLN A 37 3.27 -8.70 -4.72
N PRO A 38 2.63 -9.50 -3.84
CA PRO A 38 2.14 -10.83 -4.21
C PRO A 38 1.19 -10.73 -5.41
N GLY A 39 1.36 -11.61 -6.40
CA GLY A 39 0.54 -11.61 -7.63
C GLY A 39 1.14 -10.81 -8.79
N CYS A 40 2.18 -10.00 -8.56
CA CYS A 40 2.93 -9.38 -9.66
C CYS A 40 3.91 -10.38 -10.31
N PRO A 41 3.99 -10.43 -11.66
CA PRO A 41 4.95 -11.26 -12.38
C PRO A 41 6.39 -10.74 -12.16
N HIS A 42 7.42 -11.54 -12.41
CA HIS A 42 8.84 -11.20 -12.13
C HIS A 42 9.57 -10.47 -13.28
N ASP A 43 8.87 -9.96 -14.30
CA ASP A 43 9.42 -9.37 -15.54
C ASP A 43 9.25 -7.83 -15.59
N PHE A 44 9.34 -7.18 -16.76
CA PHE A 44 9.14 -5.72 -16.84
C PHE A 44 7.72 -5.30 -16.35
N VAL A 45 6.74 -6.20 -16.44
CA VAL A 45 5.40 -6.01 -15.91
C VAL A 45 5.41 -6.01 -14.37
N ASP A 46 6.43 -6.60 -13.72
CA ASP A 46 6.68 -6.53 -12.26
C ASP A 46 6.69 -5.06 -11.83
N LEU A 47 7.39 -4.20 -12.55
CA LEU A 47 7.58 -2.81 -12.15
C LEU A 47 6.28 -2.02 -12.16
N PHE A 48 5.51 -2.15 -13.24
CA PHE A 48 4.24 -1.46 -13.40
C PHE A 48 3.18 -2.02 -12.43
N CYS A 49 3.12 -3.34 -12.29
CA CYS A 49 2.21 -4.01 -11.37
C CYS A 49 2.47 -3.58 -9.91
N ASN A 50 3.73 -3.68 -9.46
CA ASN A 50 4.12 -3.26 -8.11
C ASN A 50 3.80 -1.78 -7.87
N HIS A 51 4.05 -0.91 -8.86
CA HIS A 51 3.80 0.52 -8.72
C HIS A 51 2.32 0.84 -8.56
N ASN A 52 1.45 0.18 -9.34
CA ASN A 52 0.00 0.40 -9.27
C ASN A 52 -0.67 -0.31 -8.09
N ALA A 53 0.02 -1.24 -7.42
CA ALA A 53 -0.53 -1.92 -6.24
C ALA A 53 -0.93 -0.99 -5.09
N ALA A 54 -0.33 0.21 -4.99
CA ALA A 54 -0.76 1.21 -4.02
C ALA A 54 -2.23 1.60 -4.25
N LEU A 55 -2.64 1.79 -5.51
CA LEU A 55 -4.02 2.09 -5.85
C LEU A 55 -4.96 0.95 -5.44
N PHE A 56 -4.58 -0.29 -5.73
CA PHE A 56 -5.40 -1.47 -5.41
C PHE A 56 -5.50 -1.71 -3.90
N PHE A 57 -4.42 -1.47 -3.16
CA PHE A 57 -4.41 -1.57 -1.71
C PHE A 57 -5.37 -0.56 -1.08
N HIS A 58 -5.35 0.70 -1.53
CA HIS A 58 -6.27 1.72 -1.04
C HIS A 58 -7.71 1.49 -1.48
N GLU A 59 -7.96 0.99 -2.70
CA GLU A 59 -9.29 0.55 -3.14
C GLU A 59 -9.81 -0.57 -2.23
N HIS A 60 -8.98 -1.58 -1.93
CA HIS A 60 -9.33 -2.68 -1.05
C HIS A 60 -9.71 -2.19 0.35
N ILE A 61 -8.88 -1.34 0.95
CA ILE A 61 -9.17 -0.73 2.26
C ILE A 61 -10.49 0.07 2.23
N PHE A 62 -10.74 0.82 1.16
CA PHE A 62 -11.94 1.66 1.04
C PHE A 62 -13.22 0.84 0.82
N MET A 63 -13.15 -0.17 -0.05
CA MET A 63 -14.31 -0.98 -0.48
C MET A 63 -14.75 -1.98 0.58
N GLN A 64 -13.84 -2.41 1.46
CA GLN A 64 -14.24 -3.23 2.59
C GLN A 64 -15.04 -2.37 3.59
N THR A 65 -16.37 -2.46 3.48
CA THR A 65 -17.38 -1.69 4.24
C THR A 65 -17.29 -1.86 5.76
N LYS A 66 -16.51 -2.84 6.24
CA LYS A 66 -15.80 -2.93 7.54
C LYS A 66 -15.09 -4.30 7.62
N PRO A 67 -13.76 -4.34 7.83
CA PRO A 67 -13.18 -5.38 8.67
C PRO A 67 -11.99 -4.80 9.46
N ALA A 68 -11.31 -5.61 10.28
CA ALA A 68 -10.19 -5.17 11.09
C ALA A 68 -9.13 -4.36 10.30
N PRO A 69 -8.47 -3.37 10.91
CA PRO A 69 -7.38 -2.65 10.24
C PRO A 69 -6.30 -3.64 9.83
N PHE A 70 -5.54 -3.30 8.79
CA PHE A 70 -4.26 -3.96 8.58
C PHE A 70 -3.34 -3.59 9.74
N LEU A 71 -2.61 -4.56 10.26
CA LEU A 71 -1.66 -4.33 11.36
C LEU A 71 -0.25 -4.26 10.78
N ALA A 72 0.32 -3.06 10.79
CA ALA A 72 1.70 -2.81 10.40
C ALA A 72 2.63 -2.88 11.60
N SER A 73 3.86 -3.31 11.37
CA SER A 73 4.93 -3.43 12.35
C SER A 73 6.00 -2.35 12.14
N ARG A 74 6.73 -2.00 13.20
CA ARG A 74 7.95 -1.19 13.07
C ARG A 74 9.18 -2.03 12.73
N ASP A 75 9.09 -3.34 12.94
CA ASP A 75 10.17 -4.29 12.61
C ASP A 75 9.96 -4.84 11.20
N ARG A 76 10.86 -4.45 10.29
CA ARG A 76 10.88 -4.94 8.91
C ARG A 76 10.97 -6.47 8.81
N ASN A 77 11.60 -7.12 9.79
CA ASN A 77 11.80 -8.57 9.79
C ASN A 77 10.63 -9.34 10.40
N LYS A 78 9.67 -8.62 10.98
CA LYS A 78 8.45 -9.18 11.61
C LYS A 78 7.22 -8.34 11.25
N PRO A 79 6.91 -8.18 9.94
CA PRO A 79 5.76 -7.40 9.49
C PRO A 79 4.42 -7.96 9.98
N GLU A 80 4.35 -9.23 10.34
CA GLU A 80 3.18 -9.92 10.88
C GLU A 80 2.91 -9.64 12.36
N ASP A 81 3.91 -9.20 13.12
CA ASP A 81 3.80 -8.84 14.55
C ASP A 81 3.25 -7.40 14.73
N GLY A 82 2.49 -6.91 13.75
CA GLY A 82 2.04 -5.53 13.70
C GLY A 82 1.10 -5.14 14.84
N ASP A 83 1.24 -3.90 15.30
CA ASP A 83 0.38 -3.25 16.30
C ASP A 83 -0.18 -1.91 15.82
N ILE A 84 0.29 -1.41 14.67
CA ILE A 84 -0.12 -0.13 14.08
C ILE A 84 -1.27 -0.37 13.12
N SER A 85 -2.42 0.22 13.41
CA SER A 85 -3.60 0.12 12.55
C SER A 85 -3.45 0.99 11.30
N ILE A 86 -3.54 0.36 10.13
CA ILE A 86 -3.61 0.99 8.81
C ILE A 86 -5.00 0.71 8.23
N GLY A 87 -5.73 1.76 7.86
CA GLY A 87 -7.03 1.62 7.22
C GLY A 87 -7.55 2.94 6.65
N PHE A 88 -8.85 3.01 6.38
CA PHE A 88 -9.49 4.27 5.97
C PHE A 88 -10.23 4.92 7.14
N TRP A 89 -10.93 4.11 7.95
CA TRP A 89 -11.74 4.58 9.07
C TRP A 89 -11.08 4.43 10.44
N ASN A 90 -9.99 3.67 10.52
CA ASN A 90 -9.39 3.17 11.76
C ASN A 90 -7.85 3.24 11.77
N THR A 91 -7.27 4.14 10.97
CA THR A 91 -5.83 4.40 11.01
C THR A 91 -5.39 4.95 12.36
N ASP A 92 -4.27 4.45 12.85
CA ASP A 92 -3.57 5.03 14.00
C ASP A 92 -2.85 6.31 13.58
N TYR A 93 -3.55 7.44 13.73
CA TYR A 93 -3.00 8.77 13.44
C TYR A 93 -1.83 9.19 14.35
N SER A 94 -1.57 8.44 15.44
CA SER A 94 -0.42 8.66 16.31
C SER A 94 0.85 7.99 15.78
N ALA A 95 0.74 7.07 14.82
CA ALA A 95 1.87 6.45 14.16
C ALA A 95 2.76 7.51 13.50
N LYS A 96 4.07 7.25 13.57
CA LYS A 96 5.12 8.11 12.99
C LYS A 96 6.25 7.25 12.44
N GLY A 97 6.85 7.72 11.35
CA GLY A 97 8.01 7.11 10.72
C GLY A 97 7.66 5.93 9.83
N VAL A 98 8.65 5.06 9.62
CA VAL A 98 8.51 3.92 8.70
C VAL A 98 7.86 2.74 9.40
N VAL A 99 6.86 2.14 8.74
CA VAL A 99 6.16 0.94 9.18
C VAL A 99 6.08 -0.06 8.03
N TYR A 100 5.94 -1.33 8.35
CA TYR A 100 6.00 -2.44 7.40
C TYR A 100 4.75 -3.27 7.52
N LEU A 101 4.13 -3.58 6.38
CA LEU A 101 2.96 -4.44 6.34
C LEU A 101 3.19 -5.53 5.31
N GLN A 102 2.86 -6.75 5.70
CA GLN A 102 2.79 -7.89 4.79
C GLN A 102 1.34 -8.29 4.61
N THR A 103 0.95 -8.45 3.35
CA THR A 103 -0.37 -8.89 2.94
C THR A 103 -0.24 -10.12 2.06
N GLU A 104 -1.31 -10.90 1.98
CA GLU A 104 -1.47 -11.87 0.90
C GLU A 104 -1.81 -11.15 -0.42
N ASP A 105 -2.12 -11.91 -1.47
CA ASP A 105 -2.62 -11.35 -2.73
C ASP A 105 -4.02 -10.74 -2.53
N PHE A 106 -4.05 -9.41 -2.42
CA PHE A 106 -5.24 -8.59 -2.35
C PHE A 106 -5.66 -8.02 -3.71
N MET A 107 -4.86 -8.23 -4.76
CA MET A 107 -5.13 -7.75 -6.11
C MET A 107 -6.13 -8.63 -6.86
N ARG A 108 -6.71 -9.66 -6.20
CA ARG A 108 -7.69 -10.61 -6.76
C ARG A 108 -8.51 -9.94 -7.85
N PHE A 109 -8.18 -10.28 -9.09
CA PHE A 109 -8.84 -9.81 -10.29
C PHE A 109 -10.25 -10.39 -10.31
N GLU A 110 -11.17 -9.80 -9.57
CA GLU A 110 -12.59 -10.08 -9.79
C GLU A 110 -12.94 -9.54 -11.19
N GLU A 111 -13.57 -10.38 -12.02
CA GLU A 111 -14.07 -9.97 -13.32
C GLU A 111 -14.93 -8.71 -13.18
N ASN A 112 -14.63 -7.68 -13.98
CA ASN A 112 -15.24 -6.33 -13.96
C ASN A 112 -14.76 -5.35 -12.87
N SER A 113 -13.75 -5.71 -12.09
CA SER A 113 -13.05 -4.76 -11.21
C SER A 113 -12.50 -3.56 -12.00
N MET A 114 -12.31 -2.42 -11.30
CA MET A 114 -11.62 -1.25 -11.86
C MET A 114 -10.24 -1.64 -12.42
N ILE A 115 -9.62 -2.65 -11.79
CA ILE A 115 -8.36 -3.30 -12.14
C ILE A 115 -8.39 -3.91 -13.56
N GLN A 116 -9.36 -4.77 -13.87
CA GLN A 116 -9.51 -5.37 -15.21
C GLN A 116 -9.65 -4.28 -16.28
N ARG A 117 -10.36 -3.19 -15.95
CA ARG A 117 -10.60 -2.07 -16.88
C ARG A 117 -9.35 -1.23 -17.13
N ILE A 118 -8.45 -1.10 -16.15
CA ILE A 118 -7.18 -0.40 -16.29
C ILE A 118 -6.21 -1.25 -17.11
N LEU A 119 -6.02 -2.53 -16.76
CA LEU A 119 -5.12 -3.43 -17.51
C LEU A 119 -5.52 -3.58 -18.98
N ASN A 120 -6.82 -3.77 -19.27
CA ASN A 120 -7.35 -3.80 -20.64
C ASN A 120 -7.07 -2.49 -21.42
N LYS A 121 -6.90 -1.35 -20.74
CA LYS A 121 -6.59 -0.07 -21.36
C LYS A 121 -5.09 0.17 -21.54
N VAL A 122 -4.24 -0.38 -20.67
CA VAL A 122 -2.78 -0.19 -20.72
C VAL A 122 -2.05 -1.32 -21.47
N GLY A 123 -2.77 -2.36 -21.90
CA GLY A 123 -2.24 -3.43 -22.75
C GLY A 123 -1.36 -4.44 -22.00
N CYS A 124 -1.70 -4.69 -20.72
CA CYS A 124 -1.10 -5.75 -19.91
C CYS A 124 -2.05 -6.95 -19.83
#